data_AF-A0A5E8BIC6-F1
#
_entry.id   AF-A0A5E8BIC6-F1
#
_cell.length_a   1.000
_cell.length_b   1.000
_cell.length_c   1.000
_cell.angle_alpha   90.00
_cell.angle_beta   90.00
_cell.angle_gamma   90.00
#
_symmetry.space_group_name_H-M   'P 1'
#
loop_
_entity.id
_entity.type
_entity.pdbx_description
1 polymer ?
#
loop_
_entity_poly.entity_id
_entity_poly.type
_entity_poly.pdbx_seq_one_letter_code
_entity_poly.pdbx_strand_id
1 'polypeptide(L)'
;MSSTTSDHQDSQQQQRTSRSEPGRSVVGYKDAFKQWLWQPSQVDAEDGILNLVQGIPADRTVAHNHTEITVPAAITGGSSSDPPKTYFINEYAITTPPEKEKNVLVMMHGYGAGLSFFFKNFGPLAAGLGSSWSIYALDWLGYGGSSRPKFRVRTSDLSATENVTLPSPINPQKSQVLHENVVTRETEDWFVESLEAWRAAKGIERFTLMGHSMGGYFAAAYAFRYPQRVERLVMVSPAGVERGYDPSLDNETSFRKAFLSKSKEADKTDEPTLQDEVDKPQSDIQHADHDTHHHTLNNKNQPEMEVTEFGERPKGWRSAENRRLRFGPRISYLWNNHYSPFFFIRASTFLGPRLVSYWSYNRFNGLTIAERDAMHTYAYKIMSGSGSGEYAITRILAPGALPRMPLLDRLDSTFGLLKCPSLWMYGQQDWMDVDAGFEAVKALNALDAKVQTAAAAASRNGQQTTPPINRKADYVEIPQAGHHLYLDNPNAFNTVLLRYLLRK
;
A
#
# COMPACT_ATOMS: atom_id res chain seq x y z
N MET A 1 2.61 -64.61 -34.88
CA MET A 1 1.51 -64.06 -34.06
C MET A 1 2.14 -63.60 -32.75
N SER A 2 2.67 -62.38 -32.69
CA SER A 2 2.01 -61.13 -32.23
C SER A 2 1.53 -61.23 -30.79
N SER A 3 1.78 -60.30 -29.86
CA SER A 3 2.70 -59.16 -29.71
C SER A 3 2.36 -58.60 -28.33
N THR A 4 3.38 -58.29 -27.53
CA THR A 4 3.30 -57.55 -26.26
C THR A 4 2.95 -56.07 -26.49
N THR A 5 2.22 -55.47 -25.53
CA THR A 5 2.25 -54.07 -25.00
C THR A 5 0.85 -53.47 -24.79
N SER A 6 0.46 -53.22 -23.54
CA SER A 6 -0.47 -52.13 -23.19
C SER A 6 -0.40 -51.84 -21.68
N ASP A 7 0.41 -50.88 -21.27
CA ASP A 7 0.29 -50.23 -19.95
C ASP A 7 1.12 -48.94 -19.91
N HIS A 8 0.93 -48.04 -20.87
CA HIS A 8 1.62 -46.74 -20.92
C HIS A 8 0.86 -45.69 -21.76
N GLN A 9 -0.42 -45.42 -21.48
CA GLN A 9 -1.15 -44.33 -22.17
C GLN A 9 -1.96 -43.34 -21.30
N ASP A 10 -2.19 -43.55 -20.01
CA ASP A 10 -3.04 -42.64 -19.23
C ASP A 10 -2.33 -41.53 -18.42
N SER A 11 -0.99 -41.46 -18.45
CA SER A 11 -0.23 -40.43 -17.71
C SER A 11 0.29 -39.26 -18.57
N GLN A 12 0.04 -39.25 -19.88
CA GLN A 12 0.58 -38.21 -20.78
C GLN A 12 -0.41 -37.13 -21.23
N GLN A 13 -1.67 -37.15 -20.80
CA GLN A 13 -2.67 -36.15 -21.21
C GLN A 13 -2.82 -34.93 -20.28
N GLN A 14 -2.15 -34.88 -19.13
CA GLN A 14 -2.18 -33.71 -18.22
C GLN A 14 -0.96 -32.79 -18.29
N GLN A 15 0.06 -33.07 -19.13
CA GLN A 15 1.29 -32.26 -19.20
C GLN A 15 1.51 -31.45 -20.49
N ARG A 16 0.49 -31.27 -21.34
CA ARG A 16 0.60 -30.47 -22.57
C ARG A 16 -0.16 -29.13 -22.53
N THR A 17 0.03 -28.31 -21.51
CA THR A 17 -0.35 -26.88 -21.56
C THR A 17 0.60 -25.95 -20.78
N SER A 18 1.90 -25.96 -21.06
CA SER A 18 2.77 -24.83 -20.68
C SER A 18 4.09 -24.80 -21.47
N ARG A 19 4.01 -24.62 -22.79
CA ARG A 19 5.11 -23.96 -23.50
C ARG A 19 4.84 -22.46 -23.48
N SER A 20 5.38 -21.77 -22.49
CA SER A 20 5.42 -20.31 -22.46
C SER A 20 6.53 -19.84 -23.39
N GLU A 21 6.15 -19.11 -24.44
CA GLU A 21 7.10 -18.45 -25.33
C GLU A 21 7.77 -17.26 -24.62
N PRO A 22 9.07 -17.04 -24.80
CA PRO A 22 9.75 -15.85 -24.30
C PRO A 22 9.23 -14.60 -25.02
N GLY A 23 8.74 -13.62 -24.26
CA GLY A 23 8.26 -12.32 -24.78
C GLY A 23 6.75 -12.05 -24.65
N ARG A 24 5.97 -12.92 -23.99
CA ARG A 24 4.53 -12.71 -23.84
C ARG A 24 4.21 -11.59 -22.84
N SER A 25 3.85 -10.41 -23.33
CA SER A 25 3.38 -9.27 -22.52
C SER A 25 1.88 -9.31 -22.21
N VAL A 26 1.09 -10.14 -22.91
CA VAL A 26 -0.37 -10.25 -22.74
C VAL A 26 -0.83 -11.69 -22.94
N VAL A 27 -1.74 -12.18 -22.07
CA VAL A 27 -2.37 -13.48 -22.31
C VAL A 27 -3.22 -13.44 -23.59
N GLY A 28 -3.11 -14.45 -24.44
CA GLY A 28 -3.88 -14.52 -25.69
C GLY A 28 -5.39 -14.59 -25.39
N TYR A 29 -6.25 -14.18 -26.33
CA TYR A 29 -7.71 -14.16 -26.12
C TYR A 29 -8.29 -15.50 -25.63
N LYS A 30 -7.77 -16.63 -26.15
CA LYS A 30 -8.19 -17.97 -25.70
C LYS A 30 -7.80 -18.24 -24.24
N ASP A 31 -6.60 -17.84 -23.83
CA ASP A 31 -6.11 -18.05 -22.48
C ASP A 31 -6.78 -17.09 -21.49
N ALA A 32 -7.03 -15.84 -21.91
CA ALA A 32 -7.84 -14.89 -21.15
C ALA A 32 -9.26 -15.39 -20.92
N PHE A 33 -9.89 -15.94 -21.96
CA PHE A 33 -11.22 -16.55 -21.82
C PHE A 33 -11.21 -17.77 -20.90
N LYS A 34 -10.20 -18.65 -21.02
CA LYS A 34 -10.03 -19.79 -20.10
C LYS A 34 -9.81 -19.33 -18.66
N GLN A 35 -8.99 -18.31 -18.43
CA GLN A 35 -8.71 -17.77 -17.11
C GLN A 35 -9.95 -17.11 -16.50
N TRP A 36 -10.77 -16.42 -17.31
CA TRP A 36 -12.05 -15.89 -16.87
C TRP A 36 -13.03 -17.00 -16.49
N LEU A 37 -13.08 -18.09 -17.27
CA LEU A 37 -14.00 -19.21 -17.06
C LEU A 37 -13.57 -20.13 -15.91
N TRP A 38 -12.26 -20.35 -15.75
CA TRP A 38 -11.65 -21.28 -14.80
C TRP A 38 -10.57 -20.56 -14.00
N GLN A 39 -11.02 -19.78 -13.01
CA GLN A 39 -10.12 -19.20 -12.02
C GLN A 39 -9.84 -20.18 -10.88
N PRO A 40 -8.62 -20.22 -10.35
CA PRO A 40 -8.36 -20.90 -9.08
C PRO A 40 -9.19 -20.30 -7.94
N SER A 41 -9.31 -21.03 -6.83
CA SER A 41 -9.86 -20.47 -5.60
C SER A 41 -8.94 -19.34 -5.09
N GLN A 42 -9.46 -18.50 -4.18
CA GLN A 42 -8.64 -17.44 -3.57
C GLN A 42 -7.43 -18.02 -2.82
N VAL A 43 -7.66 -19.12 -2.11
CA VAL A 43 -6.62 -19.85 -1.35
C VAL A 43 -5.57 -20.42 -2.31
N ASP A 44 -5.97 -21.12 -3.38
CA ASP A 44 -5.02 -21.70 -4.33
C ASP A 44 -4.17 -20.64 -5.04
N ALA A 45 -4.77 -19.50 -5.40
CA ALA A 45 -4.06 -18.39 -6.04
C ALA A 45 -3.01 -17.76 -5.10
N GLU A 46 -3.35 -17.64 -3.82
CA GLU A 46 -2.47 -17.12 -2.78
C GLU A 46 -1.35 -18.11 -2.43
N ASP A 47 -1.68 -19.37 -2.17
CA ASP A 47 -0.73 -20.43 -1.89
C ASP A 47 0.25 -20.62 -3.06
N GLY A 48 -0.18 -20.40 -4.30
CA GLY A 48 0.69 -20.39 -5.47
C GLY A 48 1.87 -19.41 -5.35
N ILE A 49 1.70 -18.29 -4.64
CA ILE A 49 2.79 -17.35 -4.34
C ILE A 49 3.48 -17.66 -3.02
N LEU A 50 2.73 -17.98 -1.97
CA LEU A 50 3.32 -18.24 -0.65
C LEU A 50 4.23 -19.48 -0.66
N ASN A 51 3.98 -20.45 -1.54
CA ASN A 51 4.88 -21.60 -1.76
C ASN A 51 6.23 -21.24 -2.40
N LEU A 52 6.36 -20.02 -2.95
CA LEU A 52 7.62 -19.50 -3.48
C LEU A 52 8.47 -18.79 -2.42
N VAL A 53 7.96 -18.65 -1.19
CA VAL A 53 8.69 -18.03 -0.09
C VAL A 53 9.88 -18.92 0.29
N GLN A 54 11.07 -18.32 0.34
CA GLN A 54 12.32 -19.01 0.65
C GLN A 54 13.02 -18.34 1.82
N GLY A 55 13.88 -19.06 2.52
CA GLY A 55 14.79 -18.49 3.53
C GLY A 55 14.16 -18.20 4.89
N ILE A 56 12.99 -18.79 5.20
CA ILE A 56 12.45 -18.77 6.56
C ILE A 56 13.27 -19.75 7.42
N PRO A 57 13.86 -19.30 8.55
CA PRO A 57 14.60 -20.19 9.44
C PRO A 57 13.76 -21.32 10.03
N ALA A 58 14.36 -22.50 10.23
CA ALA A 58 13.65 -23.71 10.68
C ALA A 58 13.09 -23.64 12.11
N ASP A 59 13.57 -22.69 12.92
CA ASP A 59 13.07 -22.44 14.29
C ASP A 59 11.83 -21.53 14.32
N ARG A 60 11.31 -21.14 13.14
CA ARG A 60 10.12 -20.30 12.98
C ARG A 60 8.90 -21.15 12.65
N THR A 61 7.76 -20.74 13.17
CA THR A 61 6.46 -21.31 12.80
C THR A 61 5.82 -20.45 11.73
N VAL A 62 5.40 -21.07 10.62
CA VAL A 62 4.67 -20.41 9.54
C VAL A 62 3.22 -20.85 9.57
N ALA A 63 2.30 -19.90 9.48
CA ALA A 63 0.88 -20.19 9.40
C ALA A 63 0.18 -19.24 8.42
N HIS A 64 -0.72 -19.80 7.61
CA HIS A 64 -1.63 -19.06 6.74
C HIS A 64 -3.04 -19.32 7.27
N ASN A 65 -3.65 -18.32 7.92
CA ASN A 65 -4.87 -18.49 8.71
C ASN A 65 -5.87 -17.36 8.46
N HIS A 66 -7.10 -17.58 8.91
CA HIS A 66 -8.11 -16.55 9.06
C HIS A 66 -8.34 -16.26 10.54
N THR A 67 -8.11 -15.01 10.96
CA THR A 67 -8.44 -14.55 12.31
C THR A 67 -9.85 -13.98 12.31
N GLU A 68 -10.74 -14.60 13.07
CA GLU A 68 -12.10 -14.09 13.28
C GLU A 68 -12.06 -12.77 14.05
N ILE A 69 -12.80 -11.78 13.57
CA ILE A 69 -12.94 -10.46 14.19
C ILE A 69 -14.42 -10.13 14.35
N THR A 70 -14.75 -9.43 15.42
CA THR A 70 -16.10 -8.88 15.64
C THR A 70 -16.01 -7.37 15.63
N VAL A 71 -16.78 -6.72 14.76
CA VAL A 71 -16.82 -5.26 14.63
C VAL A 71 -18.24 -4.75 14.82
N PRO A 72 -18.44 -3.56 15.43
CA PRO A 72 -19.76 -2.97 15.54
C PRO A 72 -20.40 -2.79 14.16
N ALA A 73 -21.69 -3.13 14.02
CA ALA A 73 -22.38 -3.05 12.73
C ALA A 73 -22.36 -1.65 12.11
N ALA A 74 -22.34 -0.60 12.94
CA ALA A 74 -22.23 0.79 12.49
C ALA A 74 -20.97 1.07 11.65
N ILE A 75 -19.87 0.38 11.92
CA ILE A 75 -18.60 0.52 11.19
C ILE A 75 -18.73 -0.04 9.77
N THR A 76 -19.52 -1.11 9.60
CA THR A 76 -19.75 -1.75 8.29
C THR A 76 -21.06 -1.31 7.63
N GLY A 77 -21.55 -0.11 8.00
CA GLY A 77 -22.72 0.54 7.39
C GLY A 77 -24.09 0.02 7.86
N GLY A 78 -24.15 -0.72 8.96
CA GLY A 78 -25.39 -1.05 9.67
C GLY A 78 -25.82 0.08 10.63
N SER A 79 -26.95 -0.13 11.32
CA SER A 79 -27.39 0.76 12.40
C SER A 79 -26.52 0.57 13.65
N SER A 80 -26.40 1.60 14.50
CA SER A 80 -25.77 1.47 15.82
C SER A 80 -26.56 0.58 16.78
N SER A 81 -27.83 0.33 16.50
CA SER A 81 -28.68 -0.61 17.25
C SER A 81 -28.50 -2.06 16.81
N ASP A 82 -27.87 -2.31 15.65
CA ASP A 82 -27.68 -3.65 15.14
C ASP A 82 -26.60 -4.38 15.95
N PRO A 83 -26.72 -5.70 16.15
CA PRO A 83 -25.69 -6.47 16.83
C PRO A 83 -24.36 -6.41 16.07
N PRO A 84 -23.21 -6.48 16.76
CA PRO A 84 -21.90 -6.59 16.12
C PRO A 84 -21.86 -7.72 15.11
N LYS A 85 -21.09 -7.55 14.03
CA LYS A 85 -20.95 -8.52 12.95
C LYS A 85 -19.57 -9.17 12.99
N THR A 86 -19.57 -10.46 12.72
CA THR A 86 -18.36 -11.28 12.65
C THR A 86 -17.86 -11.34 11.21
N TYR A 87 -16.56 -11.14 11.06
CA TYR A 87 -15.80 -11.26 9.81
C TYR A 87 -14.50 -12.01 10.10
N PHE A 88 -13.68 -12.20 9.07
CA PHE A 88 -12.33 -12.68 9.25
C PHE A 88 -11.32 -11.83 8.48
N ILE A 89 -10.13 -11.72 9.05
CA ILE A 89 -8.94 -11.12 8.44
C ILE A 89 -8.01 -12.25 8.03
N ASN A 90 -7.61 -12.25 6.77
CA ASN A 90 -6.62 -13.15 6.22
C ASN A 90 -5.22 -12.73 6.70
N GLU A 91 -4.46 -13.70 7.20
CA GLU A 91 -3.13 -13.48 7.75
C GLU A 91 -2.12 -14.54 7.31
N TYR A 92 -0.93 -14.07 6.94
CA TYR A 92 0.27 -14.89 6.84
C TYR A 92 1.21 -14.51 7.98
N ALA A 93 1.46 -15.47 8.87
CA ALA A 93 2.18 -15.26 10.11
C ALA A 93 3.48 -16.09 10.13
N ILE A 94 4.59 -15.44 10.50
CA ILE A 94 5.87 -16.07 10.76
C ILE A 94 6.23 -15.77 12.21
N THR A 95 5.86 -16.68 13.10
CA THR A 95 5.92 -16.47 14.54
C THR A 95 7.05 -17.27 15.18
N THR A 96 7.31 -16.92 16.43
CA THR A 96 8.19 -17.66 17.33
C THR A 96 7.39 -18.12 18.52
N PRO A 97 7.86 -19.13 19.27
CA PRO A 97 7.23 -19.50 20.54
C PRO A 97 7.06 -18.27 21.46
N PRO A 98 5.92 -18.12 22.15
CA PRO A 98 5.59 -16.91 22.92
C PRO A 98 6.66 -16.49 23.94
N GLU A 99 7.37 -17.46 24.51
CA GLU A 99 8.44 -17.22 25.49
C GLU A 99 9.68 -16.50 24.91
N LYS A 100 9.84 -16.50 23.57
CA LYS A 100 10.94 -15.83 22.87
C LYS A 100 10.51 -14.54 22.18
N GLU A 101 9.21 -14.38 21.94
CA GLU A 101 8.65 -13.23 21.24
C GLU A 101 8.74 -11.97 22.10
N LYS A 102 9.32 -10.91 21.54
CA LYS A 102 9.43 -9.60 22.21
C LYS A 102 8.80 -8.48 21.42
N ASN A 103 8.86 -8.58 20.09
CA ASN A 103 8.44 -7.53 19.17
C ASN A 103 7.53 -8.12 18.10
N VAL A 104 6.62 -7.30 17.58
CA VAL A 104 5.70 -7.69 16.51
C VAL A 104 5.80 -6.70 15.36
N LEU A 105 5.96 -7.21 14.13
CA LEU A 105 5.83 -6.45 12.89
C LEU A 105 4.52 -6.84 12.20
N VAL A 106 3.66 -5.86 11.94
CA VAL A 106 2.44 -6.03 11.14
C VAL A 106 2.60 -5.30 9.82
N MET A 107 2.41 -5.99 8.70
CA MET A 107 2.61 -5.50 7.33
C MET A 107 1.28 -5.43 6.58
N MET A 108 0.94 -4.23 6.09
CA MET A 108 -0.30 -3.97 5.37
C MET A 108 -0.03 -3.54 3.93
N HIS A 109 -0.73 -4.18 2.99
CA HIS A 109 -0.60 -3.91 1.56
C HIS A 109 -1.36 -2.63 1.13
N GLY A 110 -1.10 -2.17 -0.10
CA GLY A 110 -1.77 -1.05 -0.76
C GLY A 110 -2.99 -1.44 -1.62
N TYR A 111 -3.61 -0.45 -2.27
CA TYR A 111 -4.73 -0.68 -3.19
C TYR A 111 -4.33 -1.61 -4.34
N GLY A 112 -5.09 -2.68 -4.57
CA GLY A 112 -4.82 -3.65 -5.64
C GLY A 112 -3.68 -4.63 -5.41
N ALA A 113 -3.04 -4.55 -4.25
CA ALA A 113 -2.15 -5.59 -3.75
C ALA A 113 -2.91 -6.50 -2.77
N GLY A 114 -2.21 -7.53 -2.30
CA GLY A 114 -2.60 -8.39 -1.17
C GLY A 114 -1.35 -8.79 -0.38
N LEU A 115 -1.51 -9.48 0.74
CA LEU A 115 -0.41 -9.84 1.64
C LEU A 115 0.73 -10.60 0.93
N SER A 116 0.39 -11.36 -0.11
CA SER A 116 1.36 -12.19 -0.84
C SER A 116 2.30 -11.39 -1.73
N PHE A 117 2.03 -10.10 -1.95
CA PHE A 117 2.96 -9.21 -2.63
C PHE A 117 4.27 -9.04 -1.84
N PHE A 118 4.29 -9.36 -0.55
CA PHE A 118 5.51 -9.33 0.27
C PHE A 118 6.35 -10.62 0.20
N PHE A 119 6.04 -11.62 -0.64
CA PHE A 119 6.67 -12.94 -0.60
C PHE A 119 8.21 -12.94 -0.63
N LYS A 120 8.84 -12.00 -1.35
CA LYS A 120 10.32 -11.86 -1.38
C LYS A 120 10.95 -11.32 -0.09
N ASN A 121 10.13 -10.85 0.84
CA ASN A 121 10.56 -10.16 2.06
C ASN A 121 10.46 -11.08 3.28
N PHE A 122 9.52 -12.03 3.27
CA PHE A 122 9.24 -12.92 4.39
C PHE A 122 10.46 -13.68 4.91
N GLY A 123 11.20 -14.37 4.04
CA GLY A 123 12.43 -15.07 4.44
C GLY A 123 13.52 -14.16 4.98
N PRO A 124 14.00 -13.19 4.18
CA PRO A 124 15.04 -12.25 4.62
C PRO A 124 14.70 -11.51 5.91
N LEU A 125 13.44 -11.07 6.09
CA LEU A 125 13.00 -10.42 7.32
C LEU A 125 12.95 -11.39 8.50
N ALA A 126 12.40 -12.61 8.32
CA ALA A 126 12.37 -13.61 9.37
C ALA A 126 13.78 -14.01 9.83
N ALA A 127 14.71 -14.16 8.88
CA ALA A 127 16.11 -14.43 9.17
C ALA A 127 16.81 -13.26 9.87
N GLY A 128 16.63 -12.03 9.36
CA GLY A 128 17.31 -10.84 9.88
C GLY A 128 16.81 -10.39 11.25
N LEU A 129 15.51 -10.49 11.52
CA LEU A 129 14.93 -10.13 12.82
C LEU A 129 15.14 -11.21 13.90
N GLY A 130 15.37 -12.45 13.47
CA GLY A 130 15.57 -13.61 14.35
C GLY A 130 14.36 -13.90 15.24
N SER A 131 14.55 -14.77 16.23
CA SER A 131 13.45 -15.34 17.03
C SER A 131 12.82 -14.37 18.05
N SER A 132 13.23 -13.10 18.06
CA SER A 132 12.68 -12.09 18.98
C SER A 132 11.53 -11.29 18.37
N TRP A 133 11.24 -11.52 17.09
CA TRP A 133 10.21 -10.84 16.34
C TRP A 133 9.23 -11.83 15.72
N SER A 134 7.94 -11.58 15.87
CA SER A 134 6.90 -12.20 15.05
C SER A 134 6.49 -11.26 13.92
N ILE A 135 6.23 -11.82 12.74
CA ILE A 135 5.83 -11.07 11.55
C ILE A 135 4.42 -11.51 11.15
N TYR A 136 3.53 -10.55 10.93
CA TYR A 136 2.19 -10.76 10.41
C TYR A 136 2.00 -9.91 9.17
N ALA A 137 1.65 -10.51 8.04
CA ALA A 137 1.16 -9.79 6.87
C ALA A 137 -0.34 -10.05 6.72
N LEU A 138 -1.12 -8.99 6.55
CA LEU A 138 -2.58 -9.07 6.61
C LEU A 138 -3.20 -8.48 5.34
N ASP A 139 -4.35 -9.03 4.96
CA ASP A 139 -5.25 -8.37 4.01
C ASP A 139 -6.27 -7.50 4.74
N TRP A 140 -6.46 -6.27 4.25
CA TRP A 140 -7.50 -5.39 4.76
C TRP A 140 -8.90 -6.02 4.63
N LEU A 141 -9.83 -5.69 5.55
CA LEU A 141 -11.23 -6.06 5.38
C LEU A 141 -11.74 -5.56 4.02
N GLY A 142 -12.28 -6.46 3.20
CA GLY A 142 -12.73 -6.16 1.85
C GLY A 142 -11.67 -6.31 0.75
N TYR A 143 -10.45 -6.76 1.08
CA TYR A 143 -9.35 -7.01 0.14
C TYR A 143 -8.81 -8.43 0.28
N GLY A 144 -8.01 -8.85 -0.71
CA GLY A 144 -7.31 -10.12 -0.71
C GLY A 144 -8.19 -11.31 -0.32
N GLY A 145 -7.66 -12.15 0.57
CA GLY A 145 -8.35 -13.29 1.17
C GLY A 145 -9.32 -12.93 2.29
N SER A 146 -9.28 -11.73 2.86
CA SER A 146 -10.17 -11.31 3.96
C SER A 146 -11.65 -11.29 3.58
N SER A 147 -12.52 -11.30 4.59
CA SER A 147 -13.96 -11.12 4.40
C SER A 147 -14.28 -9.90 3.53
N ARG A 148 -15.30 -10.02 2.66
CA ARG A 148 -15.67 -8.98 1.68
C ARG A 148 -17.11 -8.45 1.88
N PRO A 149 -17.42 -7.83 3.03
CA PRO A 149 -18.73 -7.22 3.26
C PRO A 149 -19.01 -6.09 2.26
N LYS A 150 -20.29 -5.87 1.90
CA LYS A 150 -20.66 -4.76 1.02
C LYS A 150 -20.25 -3.42 1.65
N PHE A 151 -19.36 -2.68 1.00
CA PHE A 151 -18.88 -1.39 1.50
C PHE A 151 -19.99 -0.34 1.52
N ARG A 152 -20.15 0.35 2.65
CA ARG A 152 -21.16 1.37 2.88
C ARG A 152 -20.65 2.43 3.85
N VAL A 153 -20.86 3.70 3.54
CA VAL A 153 -20.58 4.81 4.44
C VAL A 153 -21.93 5.42 4.82
N ARG A 154 -22.20 5.58 6.11
CA ARG A 154 -23.54 6.03 6.58
C ARG A 154 -23.84 7.42 6.04
N THR A 155 -22.82 8.28 6.05
CA THR A 155 -22.92 9.67 5.61
C THR A 155 -23.00 9.79 4.09
N SER A 156 -22.56 8.78 3.31
CA SER A 156 -22.67 8.85 1.84
C SER A 156 -24.11 8.68 1.33
N ASP A 157 -24.96 7.96 2.06
CA ASP A 157 -26.38 7.81 1.73
C ASP A 157 -27.24 9.02 2.15
N LEU A 158 -26.70 9.91 2.99
CA LEU A 158 -27.39 11.11 3.49
C LEU A 158 -27.31 12.32 2.55
N SER A 159 -26.60 12.21 1.42
CA SER A 159 -26.58 13.26 0.38
C SER A 159 -27.79 13.23 -0.56
N ALA A 160 -28.67 12.21 -0.45
CA ALA A 160 -29.92 12.15 -1.21
C ALA A 160 -31.17 12.52 -0.37
N THR A 161 -31.12 12.38 0.96
CA THR A 161 -32.27 12.62 1.83
C THR A 161 -31.79 12.99 3.23
N GLU A 162 -31.59 14.27 3.49
CA GLU A 162 -32.08 14.99 4.68
C GLU A 162 -31.44 16.38 4.74
N ASN A 163 -32.31 17.39 4.85
CA ASN A 163 -31.92 18.73 5.21
C ASN A 163 -31.32 18.69 6.62
N VAL A 164 -30.00 18.50 6.73
CA VAL A 164 -29.28 18.91 7.93
C VAL A 164 -29.38 20.42 7.98
N THR A 165 -30.29 20.93 8.80
CA THR A 165 -30.43 22.35 9.08
C THR A 165 -29.18 22.82 9.81
N LEU A 166 -28.14 23.14 9.07
CA LEU A 166 -26.96 23.82 9.60
C LEU A 166 -27.41 25.23 10.04
N PRO A 167 -27.05 25.69 11.25
CA PRO A 167 -27.33 27.06 11.66
C PRO A 167 -26.66 28.02 10.67
N SER A 168 -27.47 28.85 10.02
CA SER A 168 -27.05 29.78 8.98
C SER A 168 -26.25 30.97 9.56
N PRO A 169 -25.34 31.63 8.80
CA PRO A 169 -24.90 31.30 7.45
C PRO A 169 -23.48 30.72 7.49
N ILE A 170 -23.36 29.40 7.44
CA ILE A 170 -22.09 28.75 7.11
C ILE A 170 -21.98 28.74 5.58
N ASN A 171 -20.92 29.35 5.04
CA ASN A 171 -20.57 29.33 3.61
C ASN A 171 -20.74 27.90 3.03
N PRO A 172 -21.45 27.71 1.89
CA PRO A 172 -21.67 26.40 1.26
C PRO A 172 -20.41 25.55 1.11
N GLN A 173 -19.26 26.17 0.86
CA GLN A 173 -17.95 25.50 0.76
C GLN A 173 -17.52 24.84 2.08
N LYS A 174 -17.80 25.46 3.23
CA LYS A 174 -17.50 24.90 4.55
C LYS A 174 -18.41 23.71 4.90
N SER A 175 -19.66 23.71 4.44
CA SER A 175 -20.59 22.58 4.62
C SER A 175 -20.13 21.33 3.85
N GLN A 176 -19.64 21.52 2.62
CA GLN A 176 -19.15 20.42 1.79
C GLN A 176 -17.87 19.80 2.37
N VAL A 177 -16.89 20.62 2.77
CA VAL A 177 -15.64 20.13 3.38
C VAL A 177 -15.92 19.35 4.66
N LEU A 178 -16.86 19.80 5.49
CA LEU A 178 -17.26 19.08 6.70
C LEU A 178 -17.86 17.71 6.38
N HIS A 179 -18.73 17.64 5.36
CA HIS A 179 -19.33 16.39 4.89
C HIS A 179 -18.27 15.41 4.37
N GLU A 180 -17.33 15.89 3.53
CA GLU A 180 -16.25 15.06 2.98
C GLU A 180 -15.31 14.53 4.07
N ASN A 181 -15.02 15.32 5.09
CA ASN A 181 -14.24 14.89 6.25
C ASN A 181 -14.95 13.80 7.07
N VAL A 182 -16.26 13.90 7.23
CA VAL A 182 -17.05 12.86 7.92
C VAL A 182 -17.04 11.57 7.11
N VAL A 183 -17.30 11.64 5.80
CA VAL A 183 -17.25 10.47 4.89
C VAL A 183 -15.87 9.81 4.91
N THR A 184 -14.81 10.62 4.90
CA THR A 184 -13.43 10.13 4.96
C THR A 184 -13.16 9.42 6.29
N ARG A 185 -13.58 9.99 7.42
CA ARG A 185 -13.43 9.36 8.74
C ARG A 185 -14.20 8.06 8.87
N GLU A 186 -15.46 8.02 8.44
CA GLU A 186 -16.23 6.76 8.45
C GLU A 186 -15.59 5.70 7.56
N THR A 187 -14.99 6.11 6.43
CA THR A 187 -14.23 5.21 5.58
C THR A 187 -12.97 4.70 6.27
N GLU A 188 -12.24 5.55 6.99
CA GLU A 188 -11.10 5.13 7.82
C GLU A 188 -11.51 4.14 8.90
N ASP A 189 -12.63 4.40 9.60
CA ASP A 189 -13.13 3.56 10.68
C ASP A 189 -13.34 2.10 10.19
N TRP A 190 -13.81 1.92 8.95
CA TRP A 190 -13.95 0.59 8.33
C TRP A 190 -12.67 -0.25 8.41
N PHE A 191 -11.53 0.35 8.12
CA PHE A 191 -10.23 -0.34 8.10
C PHE A 191 -9.58 -0.35 9.48
N VAL A 192 -9.57 0.80 10.15
CA VAL A 192 -8.91 1.02 11.43
C VAL A 192 -9.52 0.16 12.54
N GLU A 193 -10.84 0.09 12.63
CA GLU A 193 -11.51 -0.73 13.65
C GLU A 193 -11.38 -2.22 13.36
N SER A 194 -11.33 -2.62 12.09
CA SER A 194 -11.09 -4.03 11.71
C SER A 194 -9.68 -4.49 12.10
N LEU A 195 -8.67 -3.62 11.93
CA LEU A 195 -7.30 -3.88 12.36
C LEU A 195 -7.20 -3.89 13.90
N GLU A 196 -7.91 -3.01 14.60
CA GLU A 196 -7.96 -3.02 16.07
C GLU A 196 -8.63 -4.29 16.61
N ALA A 197 -9.71 -4.74 15.98
CA ALA A 197 -10.37 -6.00 16.34
C ALA A 197 -9.44 -7.21 16.10
N TRP A 198 -8.69 -7.22 15.00
CA TRP A 198 -7.66 -8.24 14.75
C TRP A 198 -6.58 -8.20 15.84
N ARG A 199 -6.03 -7.02 16.15
CA ARG A 199 -5.01 -6.86 17.19
C ARG A 199 -5.49 -7.40 18.53
N ALA A 200 -6.73 -7.06 18.90
CA ALA A 200 -7.36 -7.53 20.13
C ALA A 200 -7.54 -9.06 20.13
N ALA A 201 -8.00 -9.65 19.02
CA ALA A 201 -8.15 -11.10 18.88
C ALA A 201 -6.82 -11.86 18.99
N LYS A 202 -5.72 -11.26 18.52
CA LYS A 202 -4.36 -11.82 18.66
C LYS A 202 -3.73 -11.58 20.04
N GLY A 203 -4.35 -10.77 20.90
CA GLY A 203 -3.79 -10.43 22.21
C GLY A 203 -2.52 -9.56 22.14
N ILE A 204 -2.27 -8.88 21.02
CA ILE A 204 -1.04 -8.10 20.80
C ILE A 204 -1.21 -6.72 21.44
N GLU A 205 -0.50 -6.41 22.52
CA GLU A 205 -0.68 -5.12 23.20
C GLU A 205 -0.21 -3.92 22.37
N ARG A 206 0.96 -4.06 21.75
CA ARG A 206 1.65 -3.03 20.98
C ARG A 206 2.51 -3.67 19.89
N PHE A 207 2.61 -3.03 18.73
CA PHE A 207 3.34 -3.58 17.58
C PHE A 207 3.92 -2.48 16.68
N THR A 208 4.90 -2.84 15.85
CA THR A 208 5.36 -2.00 14.75
C THR A 208 4.45 -2.20 13.55
N LEU A 209 3.86 -1.12 13.05
CA LEU A 209 2.93 -1.15 11.92
C LEU A 209 3.62 -0.63 10.66
N MET A 210 3.62 -1.43 9.61
CA MET A 210 4.09 -1.07 8.28
C MET A 210 2.90 -1.01 7.32
N GLY A 211 2.78 0.08 6.56
CA GLY A 211 1.73 0.22 5.55
C GLY A 211 2.30 0.68 4.21
N HIS A 212 1.91 -0.02 3.13
CA HIS A 212 2.25 0.36 1.76
C HIS A 212 1.14 1.17 1.10
N SER A 213 1.46 2.30 0.45
CA SER A 213 0.51 3.05 -0.38
C SER A 213 -0.76 3.45 0.38
N MET A 214 -1.95 3.06 -0.09
CA MET A 214 -3.22 3.19 0.66
C MET A 214 -3.14 2.56 2.06
N GLY A 215 -2.43 1.44 2.21
CA GLY A 215 -2.17 0.84 3.52
C GLY A 215 -1.33 1.73 4.42
N GLY A 216 -0.44 2.56 3.86
CA GLY A 216 0.30 3.60 4.59
C GLY A 216 -0.63 4.70 5.12
N TYR A 217 -1.61 5.12 4.31
CA TYR A 217 -2.65 6.06 4.75
C TYR A 217 -3.43 5.52 5.95
N PHE A 218 -3.95 4.29 5.85
CA PHE A 218 -4.72 3.67 6.94
C PHE A 218 -3.84 3.33 8.15
N ALA A 219 -2.57 2.98 7.95
CA ALA A 219 -1.63 2.78 9.05
C ALA A 219 -1.38 4.08 9.83
N ALA A 220 -1.25 5.22 9.14
CA ALA A 220 -1.18 6.52 9.79
C ALA A 220 -2.48 6.86 10.53
N ALA A 221 -3.64 6.65 9.91
CA ALA A 221 -4.95 6.83 10.55
C ALA A 221 -5.09 5.98 11.83
N TYR A 222 -4.67 4.72 11.79
CA TYR A 222 -4.62 3.83 12.95
C TYR A 222 -3.68 4.38 14.03
N ALA A 223 -2.47 4.84 13.67
CA ALA A 223 -1.51 5.40 14.62
C ALA A 223 -1.99 6.70 15.28
N PHE A 224 -2.78 7.53 14.57
CA PHE A 224 -3.41 8.71 15.16
C PHE A 224 -4.50 8.34 16.17
N ARG A 225 -5.27 7.28 15.90
CA ARG A 225 -6.40 6.86 16.74
C ARG A 225 -5.98 6.02 17.94
N TYR A 226 -4.99 5.16 17.75
CA TYR A 226 -4.48 4.24 18.76
C TYR A 226 -2.96 4.42 18.98
N PRO A 227 -2.49 5.62 19.37
CA PRO A 227 -1.06 5.89 19.53
C PRO A 227 -0.38 4.97 20.56
N GLN A 228 -1.12 4.49 21.56
CA GLN A 228 -0.66 3.54 22.56
C GLN A 228 -0.38 2.13 21.99
N ARG A 229 -0.98 1.78 20.85
CA ARG A 229 -0.86 0.46 20.20
C ARG A 229 0.27 0.38 19.19
N VAL A 230 0.80 1.52 18.74
CA VAL A 230 1.85 1.57 17.72
C VAL A 230 3.21 1.87 18.35
N GLU A 231 4.15 0.94 18.19
CA GLU A 231 5.54 1.09 18.61
C GLU A 231 6.35 1.98 17.70
N ARG A 232 6.34 1.66 16.42
CA ARG A 232 6.95 2.39 15.33
C ARG A 232 6.01 2.33 14.14
N LEU A 233 6.04 3.35 13.29
CA LEU A 233 5.27 3.39 12.03
C LEU A 233 6.24 3.34 10.84
N VAL A 234 6.02 2.43 9.91
CA VAL A 234 6.80 2.34 8.65
C VAL A 234 5.88 2.67 7.48
N MET A 235 6.12 3.84 6.88
CA MET A 235 5.39 4.41 5.76
C MET A 235 6.10 4.04 4.46
N VAL A 236 5.53 3.13 3.69
CA VAL A 236 6.14 2.61 2.47
C VAL A 236 5.39 3.15 1.26
N SER A 237 5.97 4.11 0.55
CA SER A 237 5.36 4.85 -0.56
C SER A 237 3.91 5.27 -0.25
N PRO A 238 3.63 5.91 0.91
CA PRO A 238 2.27 6.13 1.38
C PRO A 238 1.47 7.04 0.43
N ALA A 239 0.19 6.72 0.29
CA ALA A 239 -0.76 7.59 -0.40
C ALA A 239 -1.29 8.69 0.53
N GLY A 240 -1.78 9.77 -0.07
CA GLY A 240 -2.55 10.79 0.63
C GLY A 240 -1.74 11.66 1.60
N VAL A 241 -0.45 11.86 1.31
CA VAL A 241 0.43 12.68 2.16
C VAL A 241 0.29 14.15 1.82
N GLU A 242 0.36 14.43 0.52
CA GLU A 242 0.39 15.74 -0.09
C GLU A 242 -0.88 16.55 0.17
N ARG A 243 -0.71 17.87 0.32
CA ARG A 243 -1.86 18.78 0.38
C ARG A 243 -2.47 18.87 -1.02
N GLY A 244 -3.64 18.26 -1.21
CA GLY A 244 -4.32 18.32 -2.48
C GLY A 244 -5.74 17.76 -2.44
N TYR A 245 -6.70 18.65 -2.17
CA TYR A 245 -8.04 18.84 -2.77
C TYR A 245 -8.76 19.78 -1.80
N ASP A 246 -8.68 21.08 -2.06
CA ASP A 246 -9.49 22.06 -1.33
C ASP A 246 -10.03 23.08 -2.34
N PRO A 247 -11.36 23.08 -2.59
CA PRO A 247 -12.01 24.08 -3.43
C PRO A 247 -11.81 25.52 -2.93
N SER A 248 -11.49 25.72 -1.65
CA SER A 248 -11.21 27.02 -1.02
C SER A 248 -9.72 27.39 -0.96
N LEU A 249 -8.79 26.42 -1.10
CA LEU A 249 -7.36 26.68 -1.34
C LEU A 249 -7.02 26.81 -2.83
N ASP A 250 -8.00 26.61 -3.71
CA ASP A 250 -7.90 26.88 -5.15
C ASP A 250 -8.00 28.38 -5.50
N ASN A 251 -7.89 29.27 -4.50
CA ASN A 251 -7.52 30.66 -4.76
C ASN A 251 -6.02 30.71 -5.13
N GLU A 252 -5.81 30.55 -6.43
CA GLU A 252 -4.61 30.42 -7.25
C GLU A 252 -3.47 31.44 -7.05
N THR A 253 -3.42 32.22 -5.97
CA THR A 253 -2.56 33.43 -5.92
C THR A 253 -1.50 33.47 -4.82
N SER A 254 -1.53 32.61 -3.79
CA SER A 254 -0.63 32.77 -2.62
C SER A 254 0.61 31.87 -2.67
N PHE A 255 0.44 30.56 -2.89
CA PHE A 255 1.57 29.61 -2.90
C PHE A 255 2.24 29.54 -4.28
N ARG A 256 1.45 29.64 -5.35
CA ARG A 256 1.93 29.70 -6.74
C ARG A 256 2.82 30.92 -7.00
N LYS A 257 2.52 32.12 -6.47
CA LYS A 257 3.38 33.31 -6.64
C LYS A 257 4.72 33.18 -5.91
N ALA A 258 4.74 32.56 -4.74
CA ALA A 258 5.98 32.35 -3.99
C ALA A 258 6.91 31.34 -4.68
N PHE A 259 6.34 30.29 -5.32
CA PHE A 259 7.12 29.25 -5.99
C PHE A 259 7.47 29.61 -7.45
N LEU A 260 6.52 30.14 -8.23
CA LEU A 260 6.71 30.53 -9.65
C LEU A 260 7.53 31.81 -9.85
N SER A 261 7.77 32.60 -8.79
CA SER A 261 8.72 33.72 -8.87
C SER A 261 10.19 33.25 -9.01
N LYS A 262 10.45 31.94 -8.88
CA LYS A 262 11.79 31.34 -8.99
C LYS A 262 12.00 30.36 -10.16
N SER A 263 10.99 30.08 -10.98
CA SER A 263 11.10 29.05 -12.05
C SER A 263 10.54 29.48 -13.40
N LYS A 264 10.67 30.75 -13.77
CA LYS A 264 10.43 31.19 -15.16
C LYS A 264 11.68 30.98 -16.00
N GLU A 265 11.93 29.74 -16.41
CA GLU A 265 12.60 29.36 -17.67
C GLU A 265 12.61 27.83 -17.79
N ALA A 266 11.77 27.29 -18.67
CA ALA A 266 11.73 25.93 -19.26
C ALA A 266 10.25 25.48 -19.37
N ASP A 267 9.51 25.92 -20.38
CA ASP A 267 9.44 25.39 -21.76
C ASP A 267 8.29 24.38 -21.95
N LYS A 268 7.63 24.52 -23.09
CA LYS A 268 6.38 23.92 -23.53
C LYS A 268 6.65 22.53 -24.10
N THR A 269 5.99 21.48 -23.61
CA THR A 269 5.81 20.23 -24.38
C THR A 269 4.59 19.43 -23.89
N ASP A 270 3.72 19.13 -24.86
CA ASP A 270 2.75 18.05 -25.08
C ASP A 270 1.99 17.35 -23.91
N GLU A 271 0.67 17.27 -24.10
CA GLU A 271 -0.31 16.64 -23.20
C GLU A 271 -0.23 15.11 -23.22
N PRO A 272 -0.11 14.43 -22.06
CA PRO A 272 -0.25 12.99 -21.95
C PRO A 272 -1.73 12.57 -21.87
N THR A 273 -2.08 11.43 -22.46
CA THR A 273 -3.45 10.88 -22.54
C THR A 273 -3.57 9.55 -21.76
N LEU A 274 -4.79 9.02 -21.64
CA LEU A 274 -5.25 7.88 -20.83
C LEU A 274 -4.42 6.57 -20.82
N GLN A 275 -3.40 6.44 -21.67
CA GLN A 275 -2.44 5.33 -21.64
C GLN A 275 -1.49 5.40 -20.43
N ASP A 276 -1.29 6.59 -19.85
CA ASP A 276 -0.36 6.81 -18.73
C ASP A 276 -0.89 6.35 -17.36
N GLU A 277 -2.20 6.04 -17.25
CA GLU A 277 -2.87 5.64 -16.00
C GLU A 277 -2.63 4.18 -15.59
N VAL A 278 -2.34 3.29 -16.55
CA VAL A 278 -2.29 1.83 -16.30
C VAL A 278 -0.90 1.25 -16.59
N ASP A 279 -0.07 1.95 -17.38
CA ASP A 279 0.96 1.28 -18.17
C ASP A 279 2.35 1.92 -18.12
N LYS A 280 2.75 2.72 -17.12
CA LYS A 280 4.13 3.23 -17.13
C LYS A 280 5.13 2.05 -17.16
N PRO A 281 5.79 1.78 -18.30
CA PRO A 281 6.67 0.64 -18.43
C PRO A 281 7.97 0.98 -17.70
N GLN A 282 8.62 -0.04 -17.18
CA GLN A 282 9.97 0.04 -16.62
C GLN A 282 11.05 0.10 -17.73
N SER A 283 10.71 0.58 -18.93
CA SER A 283 11.63 0.60 -20.08
C SER A 283 12.76 1.61 -19.94
N ASP A 284 12.68 2.57 -19.01
CA ASP A 284 13.75 3.55 -18.79
C ASP A 284 14.81 3.08 -17.77
N ILE A 285 14.78 1.81 -17.34
CA ILE A 285 15.85 1.22 -16.50
C ILE A 285 16.99 0.63 -17.37
N GLN A 286 16.84 0.56 -18.70
CA GLN A 286 17.88 0.06 -19.60
C GLN A 286 18.14 0.99 -20.79
N HIS A 287 18.53 2.23 -20.52
CA HIS A 287 19.29 3.03 -21.49
C HIS A 287 20.51 3.67 -20.82
N ALA A 288 21.39 2.80 -20.33
CA ALA A 288 22.82 3.05 -20.36
C ALA A 288 23.46 1.79 -20.96
N ASP A 289 24.21 1.98 -22.04
CA ASP A 289 25.02 1.02 -22.78
C ASP A 289 24.29 -0.08 -23.56
N HIS A 290 23.87 0.30 -24.77
CA HIS A 290 23.86 -0.62 -25.90
C HIS A 290 25.30 -0.87 -26.32
N ASP A 291 25.88 -1.98 -25.89
CA ASP A 291 26.89 -2.68 -26.69
C ASP A 291 26.73 -4.20 -26.53
N THR A 292 26.52 -4.83 -27.67
CA THR A 292 26.27 -6.26 -27.84
C THR A 292 27.50 -7.08 -27.49
N HIS A 293 27.46 -7.89 -26.42
CA HIS A 293 28.15 -9.19 -26.36
C HIS A 293 27.49 -10.14 -25.36
N HIS A 294 27.17 -11.36 -25.84
CA HIS A 294 26.76 -12.50 -25.03
C HIS A 294 27.80 -12.78 -23.93
N HIS A 295 27.44 -12.63 -22.66
CA HIS A 295 28.18 -13.23 -21.56
C HIS A 295 27.25 -13.83 -20.50
N THR A 296 27.48 -15.11 -20.25
CA THR A 296 27.00 -15.95 -19.16
C THR A 296 27.08 -15.20 -17.82
N LEU A 297 25.95 -15.09 -17.12
CA LEU A 297 25.85 -14.48 -15.79
C LEU A 297 26.62 -15.34 -14.77
N ASN A 298 27.84 -14.92 -14.44
CA ASN A 298 28.56 -15.39 -13.26
C ASN A 298 28.35 -14.38 -12.12
N ASN A 299 27.67 -14.84 -11.08
CA ASN A 299 27.13 -14.02 -9.99
C ASN A 299 28.20 -13.66 -8.94
N LYS A 300 29.12 -12.73 -9.25
CA LYS A 300 30.11 -12.27 -8.24
C LYS A 300 30.45 -10.78 -8.15
N ASN A 301 30.02 -9.88 -9.04
CA ASN A 301 30.38 -8.46 -8.95
C ASN A 301 29.22 -7.52 -9.33
N GLN A 302 28.19 -7.41 -8.48
CA GLN A 302 27.36 -6.20 -8.47
C GLN A 302 27.95 -5.23 -7.44
N PRO A 303 28.23 -3.95 -7.80
CA PRO A 303 28.66 -2.97 -6.82
C PRO A 303 27.52 -2.74 -5.82
N GLU A 304 27.78 -2.90 -4.52
CA GLU A 304 26.89 -2.45 -3.45
C GLU A 304 26.65 -0.96 -3.64
N MET A 305 25.53 -0.59 -4.27
CA MET A 305 25.10 0.80 -4.33
C MET A 305 24.60 1.18 -2.94
N GLU A 306 25.43 1.95 -2.23
CA GLU A 306 25.23 2.34 -0.85
C GLU A 306 23.88 3.06 -0.68
N VAL A 307 23.00 2.49 0.14
CA VAL A 307 21.77 3.14 0.58
C VAL A 307 22.19 4.43 1.29
N THR A 308 21.77 5.58 0.77
CA THR A 308 22.01 6.90 1.38
C THR A 308 21.67 6.85 2.88
N GLU A 309 22.55 7.42 3.71
CA GLU A 309 22.26 7.60 5.14
C GLU A 309 20.89 8.27 5.32
N PHE A 310 20.19 7.93 6.41
CA PHE A 310 18.87 8.48 6.69
C PHE A 310 18.93 10.01 6.73
N GLY A 311 18.08 10.66 5.91
CA GLY A 311 17.84 12.10 6.01
C GLY A 311 18.51 12.99 4.96
N GLU A 312 19.36 12.48 4.06
CA GLU A 312 19.91 13.29 2.96
C GLU A 312 19.26 12.97 1.60
N ARG A 313 18.73 14.00 0.93
CA ARG A 313 18.26 13.91 -0.46
C ARG A 313 19.44 14.18 -1.40
N PRO A 314 19.70 13.34 -2.43
CA PRO A 314 20.78 13.58 -3.40
C PRO A 314 20.63 14.96 -4.08
N LYS A 315 21.74 15.71 -4.20
CA LYS A 315 21.77 17.01 -4.92
C LYS A 315 21.60 16.78 -6.43
N GLY A 316 20.72 17.54 -7.07
CA GLY A 316 20.58 17.59 -8.55
C GLY A 316 19.37 16.85 -9.13
N TRP A 317 18.49 16.29 -8.29
CA TRP A 317 17.33 15.53 -8.76
C TRP A 317 16.10 16.42 -8.97
N ARG A 318 15.37 16.23 -10.09
CA ARG A 318 14.22 17.07 -10.49
C ARG A 318 13.05 16.88 -9.51
N SER A 319 12.43 17.98 -9.09
CA SER A 319 11.19 17.97 -8.30
C SER A 319 10.10 17.22 -9.04
N ALA A 320 9.23 16.53 -8.30
CA ALA A 320 8.10 15.80 -8.85
C ALA A 320 6.92 16.75 -9.20
N GLU A 321 7.20 17.96 -9.72
CA GLU A 321 6.16 18.93 -10.12
C GLU A 321 5.18 18.36 -11.17
N ASN A 322 5.52 17.23 -11.81
CA ASN A 322 4.78 16.65 -12.94
C ASN A 322 4.18 15.25 -12.72
N ARG A 323 4.00 14.76 -11.48
CA ARG A 323 3.45 13.40 -11.24
C ARG A 323 2.04 13.33 -10.65
N ARG A 324 1.23 14.38 -10.80
CA ARG A 324 -0.21 14.27 -10.52
C ARG A 324 -0.89 13.47 -11.63
N LEU A 325 -1.60 12.40 -11.27
CA LEU A 325 -2.45 11.69 -12.21
C LEU A 325 -3.56 12.64 -12.69
N ARG A 326 -3.64 12.89 -13.99
CA ARG A 326 -4.67 13.75 -14.59
C ARG A 326 -5.78 12.89 -15.16
N PHE A 327 -6.86 12.76 -14.40
CA PHE A 327 -8.03 12.02 -14.85
C PHE A 327 -8.83 12.86 -15.86
N GLY A 328 -9.06 12.30 -17.05
CA GLY A 328 -9.95 12.91 -18.04
C GLY A 328 -11.39 13.04 -17.51
N PRO A 329 -12.24 13.90 -18.09
CA PRO A 329 -13.58 14.21 -17.56
C PRO A 329 -14.46 12.98 -17.32
N ARG A 330 -14.36 11.95 -18.18
CA ARG A 330 -15.13 10.70 -18.05
C ARG A 330 -14.67 9.86 -16.86
N ILE A 331 -13.37 9.77 -16.61
CA ILE A 331 -12.82 9.02 -15.48
C ILE A 331 -13.12 9.75 -14.18
N SER A 332 -12.96 11.07 -14.17
CA SER A 332 -13.37 11.92 -13.05
C SER A 332 -14.85 11.77 -12.72
N TYR A 333 -15.73 11.68 -13.73
CA TYR A 333 -17.15 11.40 -13.52
C TYR A 333 -17.38 10.03 -12.88
N LEU A 334 -16.77 8.96 -13.42
CA LEU A 334 -16.92 7.60 -12.88
C LEU A 334 -16.39 7.50 -11.45
N TRP A 335 -15.24 8.12 -11.17
CA TRP A 335 -14.63 8.20 -9.84
C TRP A 335 -15.55 8.90 -8.83
N ASN A 336 -16.11 10.06 -9.22
CA ASN A 336 -17.03 10.82 -8.39
C ASN A 336 -18.37 10.10 -8.18
N ASN A 337 -18.74 9.19 -9.09
CA ASN A 337 -19.87 8.26 -8.92
C ASN A 337 -19.46 6.92 -8.28
N HIS A 338 -18.27 6.86 -7.68
CA HIS A 338 -17.79 5.74 -6.87
C HIS A 338 -17.58 4.42 -7.61
N TYR A 339 -17.39 4.49 -8.93
CA TYR A 339 -16.91 3.36 -9.72
C TYR A 339 -15.40 3.22 -9.55
N SER A 340 -14.96 2.09 -9.00
CA SER A 340 -13.54 1.76 -8.84
C SER A 340 -12.96 1.10 -10.11
N PRO A 341 -11.64 1.15 -10.34
CA PRO A 341 -11.01 0.40 -11.43
C PRO A 341 -11.39 -1.10 -11.47
N PHE A 342 -11.50 -1.75 -10.31
CA PHE A 342 -11.84 -3.19 -10.23
C PHE A 342 -13.29 -3.48 -10.63
N PHE A 343 -14.19 -2.49 -10.51
CA PHE A 343 -15.54 -2.63 -11.06
C PHE A 343 -15.49 -2.94 -12.56
N PHE A 344 -14.63 -2.25 -13.31
CA PHE A 344 -14.50 -2.46 -14.76
C PHE A 344 -13.82 -3.78 -15.10
N ILE A 345 -12.84 -4.22 -14.30
CA ILE A 345 -12.22 -5.54 -14.47
C ILE A 345 -13.27 -6.65 -14.32
N ARG A 346 -14.18 -6.53 -13.35
CA ARG A 346 -15.26 -7.50 -13.12
C ARG A 346 -16.40 -7.43 -14.12
N ALA A 347 -16.77 -6.23 -14.53
CA ALA A 347 -17.81 -6.01 -15.54
C ALA A 347 -17.36 -6.48 -16.92
N SER A 348 -16.04 -6.51 -17.16
CA SER A 348 -15.44 -7.00 -18.39
C SER A 348 -15.31 -8.52 -18.35
N THR A 349 -15.87 -9.22 -19.35
CA THR A 349 -15.75 -10.68 -19.48
C THR A 349 -14.30 -11.07 -19.82
N PHE A 350 -13.97 -11.29 -21.10
CA PHE A 350 -12.62 -11.70 -21.51
C PHE A 350 -11.62 -10.54 -21.61
N LEU A 351 -12.09 -9.28 -21.55
CA LEU A 351 -11.20 -8.11 -21.57
C LEU A 351 -10.52 -7.88 -20.22
N GLY A 352 -11.17 -8.22 -19.10
CA GLY A 352 -10.62 -8.08 -17.75
C GLY A 352 -9.27 -8.79 -17.56
N PRO A 353 -9.18 -10.12 -17.82
CA PRO A 353 -7.91 -10.83 -17.70
C PRO A 353 -6.82 -10.32 -18.66
N ARG A 354 -7.20 -9.83 -19.86
CA ARG A 354 -6.22 -9.21 -20.76
C ARG A 354 -5.65 -7.91 -20.20
N LEU A 355 -6.50 -7.03 -19.67
CA LEU A 355 -6.06 -5.79 -19.03
C LEU A 355 -5.13 -6.07 -17.85
N VAL A 356 -5.53 -6.99 -16.97
CA VAL A 356 -4.72 -7.33 -15.80
C VAL A 356 -3.43 -8.05 -16.19
N SER A 357 -3.46 -8.91 -17.22
CA SER A 357 -2.23 -9.55 -17.71
C SER A 357 -1.25 -8.52 -18.28
N TYR A 358 -1.71 -7.60 -19.12
CA TYR A 358 -0.83 -6.55 -19.65
C TYR A 358 -0.16 -5.77 -18.53
N TRP A 359 -0.96 -5.32 -17.56
CA TRP A 359 -0.45 -4.65 -16.37
C TRP A 359 0.53 -5.53 -15.58
N SER A 360 0.17 -6.76 -15.21
CA SER A 360 0.98 -7.60 -14.32
C SER A 360 2.27 -8.10 -14.99
N TYR A 361 2.24 -8.43 -16.28
CA TYR A 361 3.43 -8.91 -17.01
C TYR A 361 4.44 -7.78 -17.23
N ASN A 362 3.96 -6.54 -17.41
CA ASN A 362 4.83 -5.36 -17.44
C ASN A 362 5.34 -5.01 -16.05
N ARG A 363 4.47 -5.06 -15.03
CA ARG A 363 4.80 -4.66 -13.65
C ARG A 363 5.78 -5.61 -12.96
N PHE A 364 5.68 -6.89 -13.25
CA PHE A 364 6.47 -7.96 -12.62
C PHE A 364 7.55 -8.50 -13.58
N ASN A 365 8.06 -7.66 -14.49
CA ASN A 365 9.03 -8.08 -15.50
C ASN A 365 10.39 -8.52 -14.89
N GLY A 366 10.74 -8.01 -13.71
CA GLY A 366 11.95 -8.39 -12.97
C GLY A 366 11.83 -9.71 -12.20
N LEU A 367 10.66 -10.33 -12.18
CA LEU A 367 10.45 -11.64 -11.55
C LEU A 367 10.80 -12.78 -12.50
N THR A 368 11.12 -13.95 -11.93
CA THR A 368 11.23 -15.18 -12.73
C THR A 368 9.88 -15.51 -13.37
N ILE A 369 9.87 -16.33 -14.43
CA ILE A 369 8.64 -16.68 -15.15
C ILE A 369 7.61 -17.30 -14.19
N ALA A 370 8.04 -18.22 -13.32
CA ALA A 370 7.15 -18.88 -12.36
C ALA A 370 6.56 -17.90 -11.34
N GLU A 371 7.40 -17.02 -10.77
CA GLU A 371 6.96 -15.97 -9.85
C GLU A 371 5.97 -15.01 -10.52
N ARG A 372 6.27 -14.58 -11.75
CA ARG A 372 5.43 -13.66 -12.51
C ARG A 372 4.07 -14.26 -12.85
N ASP A 373 4.02 -15.52 -13.27
CA ASP A 373 2.76 -16.21 -13.62
C ASP A 373 1.89 -16.44 -12.37
N ALA A 374 2.53 -16.82 -11.24
CA ALA A 374 1.84 -16.91 -9.96
C ALA A 374 1.33 -15.53 -9.50
N MET A 375 2.13 -14.46 -9.69
CA MET A 375 1.77 -13.11 -9.26
C MET A 375 0.63 -12.56 -10.11
N HIS A 376 0.66 -12.83 -11.42
CA HIS A 376 -0.43 -12.52 -12.32
C HIS A 376 -1.72 -13.22 -11.89
N THR A 377 -1.66 -14.52 -11.60
CA THR A 377 -2.81 -15.31 -11.17
C THR A 377 -3.40 -14.78 -9.87
N TYR A 378 -2.55 -14.53 -8.88
CA TYR A 378 -2.95 -13.95 -7.60
C TYR A 378 -3.54 -12.55 -7.75
N ALA A 379 -2.84 -11.64 -8.46
CA ALA A 379 -3.30 -10.27 -8.65
C ALA A 379 -4.64 -10.22 -9.39
N TYR A 380 -4.80 -11.01 -10.45
CA TYR A 380 -6.08 -11.11 -11.16
C TYR A 380 -7.19 -11.64 -10.25
N LYS A 381 -6.89 -12.63 -9.40
CA LYS A 381 -7.88 -13.19 -8.48
C LYS A 381 -8.39 -12.14 -7.48
N ILE A 382 -7.48 -11.41 -6.81
CA ILE A 382 -7.88 -10.41 -5.81
C ILE A 382 -8.59 -9.19 -6.43
N MET A 383 -8.22 -8.80 -7.66
CA MET A 383 -8.82 -7.68 -8.38
C MET A 383 -10.20 -8.02 -8.99
N SER A 384 -10.41 -9.28 -9.40
CA SER A 384 -11.70 -9.74 -9.95
C SER A 384 -12.67 -10.28 -8.89
N GLY A 385 -12.24 -10.41 -7.63
CA GLY A 385 -13.09 -10.81 -6.51
C GLY A 385 -14.22 -9.81 -6.18
N SER A 386 -15.26 -10.29 -5.49
CA SER A 386 -16.47 -9.53 -5.14
C SER A 386 -16.17 -8.13 -4.60
N GLY A 387 -16.91 -7.12 -5.06
CA GLY A 387 -16.60 -5.76 -4.64
C GLY A 387 -16.91 -5.45 -3.18
N SER A 388 -15.99 -4.79 -2.49
CA SER A 388 -16.02 -4.46 -1.07
C SER A 388 -15.08 -3.26 -0.79
N GLY A 389 -13.93 -3.48 -0.15
CA GLY A 389 -13.06 -2.42 0.35
C GLY A 389 -12.49 -1.51 -0.74
N GLU A 390 -12.50 -1.94 -2.02
CA GLU A 390 -12.03 -1.11 -3.13
C GLU A 390 -12.85 0.14 -3.37
N TYR A 391 -14.11 0.19 -2.91
CA TYR A 391 -14.95 1.38 -3.07
C TYR A 391 -14.52 2.52 -2.14
N ALA A 392 -13.81 2.20 -1.05
CA ALA A 392 -13.26 3.17 -0.11
C ALA A 392 -12.31 4.17 -0.76
N ILE A 393 -11.55 3.77 -1.77
CA ILE A 393 -10.52 4.62 -2.37
C ILE A 393 -11.11 5.92 -2.93
N THR A 394 -12.31 5.84 -3.51
CA THR A 394 -13.03 7.00 -4.07
C THR A 394 -13.61 7.95 -3.00
N ARG A 395 -13.58 7.53 -1.73
CA ARG A 395 -14.10 8.26 -0.56
C ARG A 395 -13.00 8.96 0.20
N ILE A 396 -11.78 8.46 0.13
CA ILE A 396 -10.61 9.09 0.77
C ILE A 396 -9.75 9.88 -0.22
N LEU A 397 -9.82 9.54 -1.52
CA LEU A 397 -9.13 10.27 -2.58
C LEU A 397 -10.13 10.90 -3.57
N ALA A 398 -9.85 12.13 -3.97
CA ALA A 398 -10.42 12.82 -5.12
C ALA A 398 -9.83 12.27 -6.44
N PRO A 399 -10.46 12.57 -7.59
CA PRO A 399 -9.89 12.25 -8.90
C PRO A 399 -8.43 12.71 -9.02
N GLY A 400 -7.57 11.84 -9.58
CA GLY A 400 -6.13 12.05 -9.63
C GLY A 400 -5.37 11.53 -8.40
N ALA A 401 -6.01 10.70 -7.57
CA ALA A 401 -5.45 10.10 -6.35
C ALA A 401 -5.05 11.12 -5.26
N LEU A 402 -5.68 12.28 -5.30
CA LEU A 402 -5.44 13.41 -4.39
C LEU A 402 -6.20 13.21 -3.07
N PRO A 403 -5.60 13.36 -1.88
CA PRO A 403 -6.28 13.09 -0.63
C PRO A 403 -7.35 14.13 -0.29
N ARG A 404 -8.54 13.66 0.09
CA ARG A 404 -9.59 14.53 0.66
C ARG A 404 -9.23 15.02 2.07
N MET A 405 -8.51 14.20 2.83
CA MET A 405 -7.93 14.58 4.13
C MET A 405 -6.42 14.30 4.14
N PRO A 406 -5.58 15.25 3.68
CA PRO A 406 -4.13 15.08 3.62
C PRO A 406 -3.52 14.66 4.96
N LEU A 407 -2.56 13.72 4.94
CA LEU A 407 -1.84 13.36 6.16
C LEU A 407 -1.01 14.52 6.69
N LEU A 408 -0.37 15.32 5.82
CA LEU A 408 0.44 16.48 6.23
C LEU A 408 -0.32 17.45 7.16
N ASP A 409 -1.60 17.66 6.89
CA ASP A 409 -2.46 18.55 7.70
C ASP A 409 -2.87 17.91 9.02
N ARG A 410 -2.70 16.60 9.15
CA ARG A 410 -3.01 15.82 10.36
C ARG A 410 -1.81 15.65 11.28
N LEU A 411 -0.59 15.95 10.81
CA LEU A 411 0.65 15.78 11.58
C LEU A 411 0.89 16.89 12.61
N ASP A 412 0.14 18.00 12.56
CA ASP A 412 0.29 19.10 13.51
C ASP A 412 -0.54 18.90 14.80
N SER A 413 -0.36 19.81 15.75
CA SER A 413 -0.99 19.73 17.09
C SER A 413 -2.53 19.74 17.07
N THR A 414 -3.16 20.05 15.94
CA THR A 414 -4.62 20.25 15.81
C THR A 414 -5.38 18.93 15.63
N PHE A 415 -4.75 17.89 15.06
CA PHE A 415 -5.46 16.68 14.61
C PHE A 415 -4.96 15.35 15.21
N GLY A 416 -3.98 15.42 16.12
CA GLY A 416 -3.46 14.24 16.82
C GLY A 416 -2.06 13.91 16.34
N LEU A 417 -1.08 14.43 17.08
CA LEU A 417 0.35 14.21 16.86
C LEU A 417 0.66 12.72 16.69
N LEU A 418 1.39 12.33 15.65
CA LEU A 418 2.02 11.02 15.60
C LEU A 418 2.92 10.86 16.83
N LYS A 419 2.64 9.85 17.67
CA LYS A 419 3.31 9.66 18.97
C LYS A 419 4.30 8.49 18.96
N CYS A 420 4.84 8.16 17.80
CA CYS A 420 5.84 7.10 17.67
C CYS A 420 6.91 7.51 16.66
N PRO A 421 8.10 6.90 16.74
CA PRO A 421 9.09 7.03 15.67
C PRO A 421 8.53 6.50 14.35
N SER A 422 8.94 7.13 13.26
CA SER A 422 8.50 6.72 11.92
C SER A 422 9.62 6.60 10.91
N LEU A 423 9.47 5.69 9.96
CA LEU A 423 10.32 5.54 8.79
C LEU A 423 9.48 5.79 7.53
N TRP A 424 9.94 6.68 6.67
CA TRP A 424 9.31 7.00 5.38
C TRP A 424 10.21 6.54 4.25
N MET A 425 9.70 5.60 3.45
CA MET A 425 10.43 4.95 2.37
C MET A 425 9.75 5.25 1.04
N TYR A 426 10.50 5.67 0.02
CA TYR A 426 9.99 5.90 -1.34
C TYR A 426 10.87 5.20 -2.36
N GLY A 427 10.31 4.83 -3.52
CA GLY A 427 11.14 4.37 -4.64
C GLY A 427 11.86 5.55 -5.28
N GLN A 428 13.08 5.34 -5.79
CA GLN A 428 13.76 6.36 -6.60
C GLN A 428 12.92 6.81 -7.81
N GLN A 429 12.08 5.92 -8.34
CA GLN A 429 11.14 6.19 -9.43
C GLN A 429 9.69 6.04 -8.95
N ASP A 430 9.38 6.52 -7.75
CA ASP A 430 8.01 6.50 -7.23
C ASP A 430 7.10 7.48 -7.98
N TRP A 431 5.85 7.08 -8.17
CA TRP A 431 4.82 7.97 -8.71
C TRP A 431 4.05 8.70 -7.61
N MET A 432 4.20 8.28 -6.35
CA MET A 432 3.72 9.05 -5.19
C MET A 432 4.53 10.34 -4.99
N ASP A 433 3.96 11.29 -4.25
CA ASP A 433 4.62 12.55 -3.93
C ASP A 433 5.72 12.36 -2.87
N VAL A 434 6.92 12.10 -3.38
CA VAL A 434 8.16 11.96 -2.61
C VAL A 434 8.51 13.25 -1.85
N ASP A 435 8.22 14.42 -2.45
CA ASP A 435 8.51 15.72 -1.86
C ASP A 435 7.61 15.99 -0.64
N ALA A 436 6.33 15.62 -0.73
CA ALA A 436 5.40 15.68 0.40
C ALA A 436 5.80 14.75 1.55
N GLY A 437 6.29 13.54 1.24
CA GLY A 437 6.87 12.63 2.24
C GLY A 437 8.06 13.22 2.98
N PHE A 438 8.98 13.84 2.25
CA PHE A 438 10.12 14.52 2.84
C PHE A 438 9.72 15.75 3.67
N GLU A 439 8.72 16.51 3.23
CA GLU A 439 8.12 17.59 4.01
C GLU A 439 7.52 17.08 5.33
N ALA A 440 6.79 15.95 5.28
CA ALA A 440 6.20 15.33 6.47
C ALA A 440 7.26 14.96 7.50
N VAL A 441 8.37 14.35 7.06
CA VAL A 441 9.51 14.02 7.93
C VAL A 441 10.13 15.26 8.56
N LYS A 442 10.31 16.34 7.80
CA LYS A 442 10.81 17.61 8.33
C LYS A 442 9.87 18.22 9.37
N ALA A 443 8.57 18.22 9.10
CA ALA A 443 7.56 18.74 10.01
C ALA A 443 7.54 17.96 11.34
N LEU A 444 7.59 16.62 11.27
CA LEU A 444 7.64 15.75 12.44
C LEU A 444 8.90 15.98 13.28
N ASN A 445 10.08 16.05 12.64
CA ASN A 445 11.35 16.27 13.34
C ASN A 445 11.43 17.68 13.98
N ALA A 446 10.95 18.72 13.29
CA ALA A 446 10.89 20.06 13.85
C ALA A 446 9.97 20.14 15.09
N LEU A 447 8.88 19.38 15.06
CA LEU A 447 7.93 19.29 16.16
C LEU A 447 8.49 18.50 17.34
N ASP A 448 9.16 17.38 17.09
CA ASP A 448 9.87 16.62 18.13
C ASP A 448 10.89 17.51 18.84
N ALA A 449 11.72 18.25 18.09
CA ALA A 449 12.70 19.19 18.67
C ALA A 449 12.05 20.26 19.56
N LYS A 450 10.89 20.79 19.17
CA LYS A 450 10.12 21.74 20.00
C LYS A 450 9.63 21.10 21.30
N VAL A 451 9.08 19.88 21.23
CA VAL A 451 8.58 19.15 22.41
C VAL A 451 9.73 18.79 23.36
N GLN A 452 10.86 18.33 22.83
CA GLN A 452 12.06 18.02 23.62
C GLN A 452 12.59 19.28 24.34
N THR A 453 12.65 20.41 23.64
CA THR A 453 13.07 21.70 24.21
C THR A 453 12.13 22.16 25.33
N ALA A 454 10.82 22.06 25.11
CA ALA A 454 9.81 22.42 26.10
C ALA A 454 9.87 21.51 27.34
N ALA A 455 10.04 20.20 27.15
CA ALA A 455 10.21 19.25 28.25
C ALA A 455 11.48 19.56 29.07
N ALA A 456 12.61 19.80 28.40
CA ALA A 456 13.86 20.17 29.06
C ALA A 456 13.74 21.48 29.87
N ALA A 457 13.01 22.48 29.36
CA ALA A 457 12.74 23.72 30.08
C ALA A 457 11.84 23.50 31.31
N ALA A 458 10.80 22.67 31.19
CA ALA A 458 9.92 22.33 32.32
C ALA A 458 10.67 21.56 33.42
N SER A 459 11.53 20.61 33.06
CA SER A 459 12.38 19.89 34.02
C SER A 459 13.33 20.82 34.77
N ARG A 460 13.92 21.83 34.11
CA ARG A 460 14.76 22.85 34.77
C ARG A 460 13.99 23.68 35.80
N ASN A 461 12.70 23.90 35.58
CA ASN A 461 11.81 24.66 36.48
C ASN A 461 11.24 23.81 37.61
N GLY A 462 11.76 22.58 37.84
CA GLY A 462 11.28 21.69 38.90
C GLY A 462 9.88 21.12 38.66
N GLN A 463 9.32 21.26 37.45
CA GLN A 463 8.05 20.65 37.10
C GLN A 463 8.27 19.17 36.78
N GLN A 464 7.52 18.32 37.48
CA GLN A 464 7.49 16.89 37.19
C GLN A 464 6.75 16.68 35.86
N THR A 465 7.52 16.39 34.80
CA THR A 465 6.99 16.15 33.47
C THR A 465 7.20 14.69 33.07
N THR A 466 6.23 14.14 32.33
CA THR A 466 6.37 12.84 31.70
C THR A 466 7.53 12.90 30.68
N PRO A 467 8.38 11.87 30.57
CA PRO A 467 9.45 11.86 29.57
C PRO A 467 8.89 12.14 28.17
N PRO A 468 9.53 13.03 27.40
CA PRO A 468 9.07 13.34 26.06
C PRO A 468 9.15 12.10 25.17
N ILE A 469 8.01 11.75 24.57
CA ILE A 469 7.89 10.63 23.63
C ILE A 469 8.83 10.88 22.44
N ASN A 470 9.65 9.88 22.07
CA ASN A 470 10.50 9.94 20.87
C ASN A 470 9.62 9.88 19.61
N ARG A 471 9.67 10.91 18.77
CA ARG A 471 8.91 11.00 17.51
C ARG A 471 9.82 11.15 16.29
N LYS A 472 11.08 10.75 16.40
CA LYS A 472 12.03 10.86 15.29
C LYS A 472 11.45 10.23 14.02
N ALA A 473 11.47 11.00 12.94
CA ALA A 473 11.09 10.56 11.62
C ALA A 473 12.34 10.41 10.74
N ASP A 474 12.51 9.24 10.15
CA ASP A 474 13.59 8.90 9.25
C ASP A 474 13.05 8.84 7.80
N TYR A 475 13.89 9.22 6.83
CA TYR A 475 13.54 9.24 5.40
C TYR A 475 14.59 8.48 4.58
N VAL A 476 14.14 7.65 3.63
CA VAL A 476 14.99 6.89 2.70
C VAL A 476 14.32 6.74 1.33
N GLU A 477 15.13 6.81 0.27
CA GLU A 477 14.74 6.37 -1.07
C GLU A 477 15.42 5.04 -1.43
N ILE A 478 14.65 4.07 -1.92
CA ILE A 478 15.15 2.77 -2.33
C ILE A 478 15.64 2.84 -3.78
N PRO A 479 16.91 2.52 -4.06
CA PRO A 479 17.48 2.61 -5.39
C PRO A 479 16.85 1.58 -6.33
N GLN A 480 16.73 1.96 -7.61
CA GLN A 480 16.16 1.09 -8.66
C GLN A 480 14.75 0.55 -8.33
N ALA A 481 14.01 1.24 -7.46
CA ALA A 481 12.66 0.87 -7.09
C ALA A 481 11.65 1.92 -7.55
N GLY A 482 10.48 1.47 -7.97
CA GLY A 482 9.29 2.29 -8.10
C GLY A 482 8.41 2.16 -6.87
N HIS A 483 7.10 2.17 -7.08
CA HIS A 483 6.11 2.20 -6.00
C HIS A 483 6.01 0.92 -5.15
N HIS A 484 6.43 -0.24 -5.65
CA HIS A 484 6.39 -1.50 -4.90
C HIS A 484 7.82 -1.86 -4.51
N LEU A 485 8.44 -1.01 -3.69
CA LEU A 485 9.88 -1.09 -3.39
C LEU A 485 10.32 -2.48 -2.89
N TYR A 486 9.45 -3.14 -2.14
CA TYR A 486 9.61 -4.48 -1.59
C TYR A 486 9.52 -5.62 -2.62
N LEU A 487 9.11 -5.33 -3.86
CA LEU A 487 9.17 -6.23 -5.02
C LEU A 487 10.21 -5.77 -6.04
N ASP A 488 10.32 -4.46 -6.26
CA ASP A 488 11.20 -3.86 -7.25
C ASP A 488 12.69 -3.99 -6.85
N ASN A 489 13.01 -3.78 -5.56
CA ASN A 489 14.33 -4.03 -5.00
C ASN A 489 14.22 -4.58 -3.55
N PRO A 490 13.85 -5.87 -3.39
CA PRO A 490 13.60 -6.48 -2.09
C PRO A 490 14.84 -6.46 -1.19
N ASN A 491 16.05 -6.56 -1.76
CA ASN A 491 17.29 -6.57 -0.98
C ASN A 491 17.52 -5.23 -0.28
N ALA A 492 17.49 -4.12 -1.04
CA ALA A 492 17.68 -2.80 -0.45
C ALA A 492 16.53 -2.45 0.52
N PHE A 493 15.28 -2.79 0.15
CA PHE A 493 14.12 -2.61 1.01
C PHE A 493 14.28 -3.33 2.36
N ASN A 494 14.61 -4.63 2.34
CA ASN A 494 14.77 -5.43 3.55
C ASN A 494 15.94 -4.93 4.41
N THR A 495 17.08 -4.56 3.81
CA THR A 495 18.23 -4.01 4.54
C THR A 495 17.86 -2.73 5.29
N VAL A 496 17.13 -1.80 4.65
CA VAL A 496 16.67 -0.56 5.30
C VAL A 496 15.70 -0.86 6.44
N LEU A 497 14.72 -1.74 6.20
CA LEU A 497 13.72 -2.10 7.19
C LEU A 497 14.37 -2.77 8.41
N LEU A 498 15.25 -3.76 8.21
CA LEU A 498 15.99 -4.42 9.28
C LEU A 498 16.85 -3.42 10.07
N ARG A 499 17.56 -2.53 9.38
CA ARG A 499 18.37 -1.49 10.02
C ARG A 499 17.51 -0.57 10.89
N TYR A 500 16.28 -0.27 10.49
CA TYR A 500 15.38 0.55 11.29
C TYR A 500 14.81 -0.20 12.49
N LEU A 501 14.35 -1.44 12.30
CA LEU A 501 13.70 -2.25 13.34
C LEU A 501 14.69 -2.72 14.42
N LEU A 502 15.95 -2.98 14.07
CA LEU A 502 16.97 -3.47 14.99
C LEU A 502 17.75 -2.34 15.70
N ARG A 503 17.38 -1.08 15.51
CA ARG A 503 17.95 0.05 16.26
C ARG A 503 17.61 -0.08 17.75
N LYS A 504 18.65 0.04 18.57
CA LYS A 504 18.53 0.07 20.03
C LYS A 504 17.97 1.38 20.53
#